data_AF-A0A524K401-F1
#
_entry.id   AF-A0A524K401-F1
#
_cell.length_a   1.000
_cell.length_b   1.000
_cell.length_c   1.000
_cell.angle_alpha   90.00
_cell.angle_beta   90.00
_cell.angle_gamma   90.00
#
_symmetry.space_group_name_H-M   'P 1'
#
loop_
_entity.id
_entity.type
_entity.pdbx_description
1 polymer ?
#
loop_
_entity_poly.entity_id
_entity_poly.type
_entity_poly.pdbx_seq_one_letter_code
_entity_poly.pdbx_strand_id
1 'polypeptide(L)'
;MTAVIRVLMCLIVVLPVGTMAAELPPLTDPPSDSYQRGKVVWLDLVTADIAGARRFYGGLFGWTFAELGDGAGAYTMAYKGGYPVSGMVERKELRNKERQARWIGFLSVSDVKAVAVSVASKGGRVLIPPRQVPDRGEMAVVADPDDAPFGLINSASGDPADELGPAGDWIWAL
;
A
#
# COMPACT_ATOMS: atom_id res chain seq x y z
N MET A 1 65.65 -10.11 21.64
CA MET A 1 64.81 -10.35 20.44
C MET A 1 63.42 -10.74 20.92
N THR A 2 62.51 -9.78 21.02
CA THR A 2 61.15 -10.03 21.53
C THR A 2 60.17 -9.44 20.52
N ALA A 3 59.50 -10.32 19.78
CA ALA A 3 58.62 -9.97 18.68
C ALA A 3 57.27 -9.48 19.21
N VAL A 4 56.86 -8.29 18.77
CA VAL A 4 55.55 -7.70 19.05
C VAL A 4 54.53 -8.32 18.10
N ILE A 5 53.60 -9.09 18.66
CA ILE A 5 52.44 -9.65 17.95
C ILE A 5 51.47 -8.50 17.68
N ARG A 6 51.35 -8.10 16.41
CA ARG A 6 50.28 -7.20 15.93
C ARG A 6 49.00 -8.02 15.73
N VAL A 7 48.01 -7.80 16.59
CA VAL A 7 46.64 -8.30 16.39
C VAL A 7 46.00 -7.46 15.28
N LEU A 8 45.75 -8.09 14.13
CA LEU A 8 44.99 -7.52 13.03
C LEU A 8 43.49 -7.56 13.42
N MET A 9 42.98 -6.44 13.94
CA MET A 9 41.56 -6.27 14.23
C MET A 9 40.84 -6.11 12.89
N CYS A 10 40.21 -7.19 12.41
CA CYS A 10 39.39 -7.18 11.22
C CYS A 10 38.11 -6.39 11.52
N LEU A 11 38.06 -5.13 11.07
CA LEU A 11 36.88 -4.28 11.20
C LEU A 11 35.82 -4.79 10.22
N ILE A 12 34.95 -5.69 10.67
CA ILE A 12 33.71 -6.01 9.93
C ILE A 12 32.86 -4.75 9.99
N VAL A 13 32.89 -3.95 8.92
CA VAL A 13 31.92 -2.88 8.70
C VAL A 13 30.59 -3.58 8.42
N VAL A 14 29.77 -3.73 9.46
CA VAL A 14 28.35 -4.03 9.30
C VAL A 14 27.73 -2.79 8.67
N LEU A 15 27.61 -2.78 7.35
CA LEU A 15 26.79 -1.79 6.67
C LEU A 15 25.37 -1.90 7.24
N PRO A 16 24.70 -0.78 7.57
CA PRO A 16 23.30 -0.84 7.96
C PRO A 16 22.53 -1.46 6.79
N VAL A 17 21.91 -2.62 7.04
CA VAL A 17 20.97 -3.23 6.10
C VAL A 17 19.88 -2.18 5.86
N GLY A 18 19.89 -1.59 4.67
CA GLY A 18 18.93 -0.57 4.29
C GLY A 18 17.52 -1.15 4.25
N THR A 19 16.52 -0.33 4.58
CA THR A 19 15.11 -0.71 4.51
C THR A 19 14.76 -1.16 3.09
N MET A 20 14.17 -2.36 2.96
CA MET A 20 13.67 -2.87 1.69
C MET A 20 12.24 -2.38 1.45
N ALA A 21 12.02 -1.78 0.28
CA ALA A 21 10.68 -1.41 -0.17
C ALA A 21 9.83 -2.66 -0.41
N ALA A 22 8.54 -2.59 -0.06
CA ALA A 22 7.61 -3.65 -0.42
C ALA A 22 7.50 -3.81 -1.94
N GLU A 23 7.75 -5.02 -2.42
CA GLU A 23 7.41 -5.44 -3.78
C GLU A 23 5.94 -5.87 -3.77
N LEU A 24 5.09 -5.04 -4.38
CA LEU A 24 3.65 -5.31 -4.42
C LEU A 24 3.35 -6.18 -5.65
N PRO A 25 2.49 -7.21 -5.52
CA PRO A 25 2.04 -7.96 -6.69
C PRO A 25 1.26 -7.04 -7.65
N PRO A 26 1.08 -7.46 -8.92
CA PRO A 26 0.19 -6.75 -9.83
C PRO A 26 -1.21 -6.62 -9.24
N LEU A 27 -1.95 -5.61 -9.70
CA LEU A 27 -3.32 -5.39 -9.26
C LEU A 27 -4.25 -6.49 -9.81
N THR A 28 -4.00 -6.93 -11.04
CA THR A 28 -4.79 -7.93 -11.74
C THR A 28 -3.86 -8.99 -12.33
N ASP A 29 -4.17 -10.26 -12.07
CA ASP A 29 -3.44 -11.41 -12.61
C ASP A 29 -4.42 -12.53 -13.00
N PRO A 30 -4.49 -12.95 -14.28
CA PRO A 30 -3.72 -12.43 -15.43
C PRO A 30 -4.05 -10.97 -15.76
N PRO A 31 -3.14 -10.21 -16.40
CA PRO A 31 -3.39 -8.82 -16.77
C PRO A 31 -4.64 -8.62 -17.63
N SER A 32 -5.29 -7.47 -17.47
CA SER A 32 -6.46 -7.06 -18.25
C SER A 32 -6.20 -5.76 -19.03
N ASP A 33 -6.98 -5.55 -20.11
CA ASP A 33 -7.03 -4.29 -20.84
C ASP A 33 -8.17 -3.37 -20.35
N SER A 34 -8.74 -3.67 -19.17
CA SER A 34 -9.86 -2.93 -18.59
C SER A 34 -9.34 -1.72 -17.81
N TYR A 35 -9.85 -0.52 -18.13
CA TYR A 35 -9.57 0.71 -17.38
C TYR A 35 -10.86 1.54 -17.28
N GLN A 36 -11.49 1.50 -16.12
CA GLN A 36 -12.73 2.19 -15.81
C GLN A 36 -12.44 3.42 -14.96
N ARG A 37 -12.24 4.57 -15.61
CA ARG A 37 -11.94 5.84 -14.92
C ARG A 37 -12.95 6.10 -13.78
N GLY A 38 -12.43 6.30 -12.58
CA GLY A 38 -13.22 6.61 -11.38
C GLY A 38 -13.70 5.39 -10.60
N LYS A 39 -13.52 4.17 -11.13
CA LYS A 39 -13.73 2.93 -10.38
C LYS A 39 -12.73 2.86 -9.22
N VAL A 40 -13.17 2.50 -8.03
CA VAL A 40 -12.27 2.11 -6.94
C VAL A 40 -11.74 0.73 -7.29
N VAL A 41 -10.43 0.56 -7.41
CA VAL A 41 -9.80 -0.69 -7.85
C VAL A 41 -8.91 -1.33 -6.79
N TRP A 42 -8.65 -0.62 -5.69
CA TRP A 42 -7.88 -1.13 -4.57
C TRP A 42 -8.22 -0.41 -3.27
N LEU A 43 -7.97 -1.07 -2.14
CA LEU A 43 -8.23 -0.53 -0.79
C LEU A 43 -7.03 -0.79 0.13
N ASP A 44 -6.50 0.28 0.71
CA ASP A 44 -5.51 0.19 1.79
C ASP A 44 -6.11 0.64 3.12
N LEU A 45 -5.87 -0.13 4.18
CA LEU A 45 -6.07 0.30 5.55
C LEU A 45 -4.83 1.03 6.08
N VAL A 46 -4.99 2.28 6.48
CA VAL A 46 -3.95 3.02 7.21
C VAL A 46 -4.26 2.98 8.69
N THR A 47 -3.36 2.38 9.48
CA THR A 47 -3.56 2.17 10.93
C THR A 47 -2.26 2.32 11.73
N ALA A 48 -2.37 2.60 13.03
CA ALA A 48 -1.25 2.55 13.97
C ALA A 48 -1.04 1.15 14.59
N ASP A 49 -1.98 0.22 14.37
CA ASP A 49 -1.96 -1.11 14.97
C ASP A 49 -2.29 -2.18 13.91
N ILE A 50 -1.27 -2.57 13.15
CA ILE A 50 -1.37 -3.64 12.15
C ILE A 50 -1.72 -4.97 12.83
N ALA A 51 -1.16 -5.26 14.00
CA ALA A 51 -1.41 -6.52 14.70
C ALA A 51 -2.88 -6.64 15.15
N GLY A 52 -3.43 -5.57 15.70
CA GLY A 52 -4.86 -5.47 16.04
C GLY A 52 -5.75 -5.60 14.81
N ALA A 53 -5.42 -4.90 13.72
CA ALA A 53 -6.15 -4.99 12.45
C ALA A 53 -6.14 -6.43 11.88
N ARG A 54 -4.98 -7.10 11.83
CA ARG A 54 -4.85 -8.49 11.39
C ARG A 54 -5.73 -9.42 12.22
N ARG A 55 -5.73 -9.27 13.54
CA ARG A 55 -6.57 -10.07 14.44
C ARG A 55 -8.07 -9.84 14.18
N PHE A 56 -8.48 -8.58 14.05
CA PHE A 56 -9.87 -8.21 13.82
C PHE A 56 -10.38 -8.71 12.46
N TYR A 57 -9.71 -8.34 11.36
CA TYR A 57 -10.15 -8.71 10.02
C TYR A 57 -9.93 -10.19 9.70
N GLY A 58 -8.91 -10.81 10.28
CA GLY A 58 -8.74 -12.26 10.23
C GLY A 58 -9.91 -12.99 10.91
N GLY A 59 -10.34 -12.54 12.09
CA GLY A 59 -11.48 -13.13 12.80
C GLY A 59 -12.83 -12.83 12.15
N LEU A 60 -13.01 -11.63 11.58
CA LEU A 60 -14.28 -11.20 10.99
C LEU A 60 -14.51 -11.76 9.58
N PHE A 61 -13.48 -11.71 8.73
CA PHE A 61 -13.60 -12.07 7.31
C PHE A 61 -12.86 -13.36 6.93
N GLY A 62 -12.10 -13.94 7.86
CA GLY A 62 -11.23 -15.08 7.54
C GLY A 62 -10.08 -14.69 6.61
N TRP A 63 -9.61 -13.44 6.68
CA TRP A 63 -8.45 -12.99 5.91
C TRP A 63 -7.15 -13.59 6.44
N THR A 64 -6.23 -13.89 5.52
CA THR A 64 -4.83 -14.20 5.83
C THR A 64 -3.94 -13.03 5.42
N PHE A 65 -2.69 -13.00 5.90
CA PHE A 65 -1.82 -11.85 5.73
C PHE A 65 -0.38 -12.25 5.41
N ALA A 66 0.25 -11.49 4.51
CA ALA A 66 1.68 -11.55 4.24
C ALA A 66 2.31 -10.18 4.45
N GLU A 67 3.51 -10.15 5.00
CA GLU A 67 4.30 -8.92 5.14
C GLU A 67 5.28 -8.80 3.99
N LEU A 68 5.31 -7.65 3.36
CA LEU A 68 6.13 -7.32 2.21
C LEU A 68 7.05 -6.14 2.58
N GLY A 69 8.33 -6.23 2.24
CA GLY A 69 9.33 -5.24 2.65
C GLY A 69 9.56 -5.20 4.17
N ASP A 70 10.25 -4.16 4.65
CA ASP A 70 10.50 -3.97 6.09
C ASP A 70 10.50 -2.49 6.51
N GLY A 71 10.62 -2.24 7.81
CA GLY A 71 10.78 -0.90 8.38
C GLY A 71 9.70 0.10 7.96
N ALA A 72 10.11 1.26 7.45
CA ALA A 72 9.20 2.30 6.97
C ALA A 72 8.56 1.96 5.60
N GLY A 73 9.09 0.95 4.90
CA GLY A 73 8.59 0.45 3.62
C GLY A 73 7.68 -0.77 3.75
N ALA A 74 7.43 -1.26 4.96
CA ALA A 74 6.62 -2.44 5.22
C ALA A 74 5.17 -2.24 4.77
N TYR A 75 4.64 -3.26 4.11
CA TYR A 75 3.27 -3.34 3.64
C TYR A 75 2.69 -4.69 4.00
N THR A 76 1.49 -4.72 4.59
CA THR A 76 0.79 -5.97 4.85
C THR A 76 -0.20 -6.22 3.74
N MET A 77 -0.01 -7.26 2.95
CA MET A 77 -1.02 -7.74 2.01
C MET A 77 -2.03 -8.64 2.75
N ALA A 78 -3.31 -8.38 2.56
CA ALA A 78 -4.41 -9.21 3.04
C ALA A 78 -4.97 -10.07 1.89
N TYR A 79 -5.34 -11.30 2.22
CA TYR A 79 -5.84 -12.28 1.25
C TYR A 79 -7.14 -12.94 1.73
N LYS A 80 -8.00 -13.32 0.79
CA LYS A 80 -9.14 -14.20 1.01
C LYS A 80 -9.08 -15.34 0.00
N GLY A 81 -9.03 -16.58 0.47
CA GLY A 81 -8.96 -17.74 -0.43
C GLY A 81 -7.73 -17.75 -1.35
N GLY A 82 -6.63 -17.11 -0.93
CA GLY A 82 -5.41 -16.95 -1.74
C GLY A 82 -5.39 -15.73 -2.65
N TYR A 83 -6.51 -15.03 -2.83
CA TYR A 83 -6.60 -13.82 -3.65
C TYR A 83 -6.30 -12.57 -2.84
N PRO A 84 -5.51 -11.62 -3.36
CA PRO A 84 -5.21 -10.37 -2.68
C PRO A 84 -6.46 -9.48 -2.64
N VAL A 85 -6.86 -9.03 -1.45
CA VAL A 85 -8.12 -8.28 -1.25
C VAL A 85 -7.91 -6.86 -0.73
N SER A 86 -6.76 -6.59 -0.13
CA SER A 86 -6.48 -5.28 0.47
C SER A 86 -5.02 -5.17 0.92
N GLY A 87 -4.51 -3.96 1.07
CA GLY A 87 -3.29 -3.68 1.84
C GLY A 87 -3.51 -3.08 3.21
N MET A 88 -2.46 -3.09 4.02
CA MET A 88 -2.39 -2.31 5.26
C MET A 88 -1.02 -1.66 5.42
N VAL A 89 -1.03 -0.39 5.83
CA VAL A 89 0.16 0.44 6.02
C VAL A 89 0.18 0.99 7.45
N GLU A 90 1.31 0.84 8.12
CA GLU A 90 1.49 1.40 9.47
C GLU A 90 1.81 2.91 9.40
N ARG A 91 1.09 3.69 10.22
CA ARG A 91 1.36 5.12 10.48
C ARG A 91 1.34 5.37 11.98
N LYS A 92 2.53 5.34 12.59
CA LYS A 92 2.71 5.39 14.06
C LYS A 92 2.32 6.74 14.65
N GLU A 93 2.41 7.81 13.88
CA GLU A 93 1.99 9.16 14.24
C GLU A 93 0.49 9.24 14.59
N LEU A 94 -0.33 8.28 14.15
CA LEU A 94 -1.73 8.18 14.54
C LEU A 94 -1.93 7.78 16.02
N ARG A 95 -0.87 7.35 16.72
CA ARG A 95 -0.94 6.98 18.15
C ARG A 95 -1.19 8.17 19.08
N ASN A 96 -0.88 9.39 18.65
CA ASN A 96 -0.80 10.56 19.55
C ASN A 96 -1.97 11.54 19.45
N LYS A 97 -3.20 10.99 19.39
CA LYS A 97 -4.50 11.69 19.55
C LYS A 97 -5.09 12.25 18.23
N GLU A 98 -6.37 11.93 18.04
CA GLU A 98 -7.35 12.51 17.07
C GLU A 98 -7.44 11.96 15.64
N ARG A 99 -6.50 11.16 15.13
CA ARG A 99 -6.67 10.51 13.80
C ARG A 99 -6.86 9.00 13.92
N GLN A 100 -8.07 8.55 13.64
CA GLN A 100 -8.47 7.14 13.65
C GLN A 100 -7.90 6.39 12.43
N ALA A 101 -7.88 5.06 12.49
CA ALA A 101 -7.59 4.23 11.33
C ALA A 101 -8.58 4.57 10.19
N ARG A 102 -8.11 4.50 8.95
CA ARG A 102 -8.92 4.87 7.78
C ARG A 102 -8.66 3.95 6.61
N TRP A 103 -9.74 3.65 5.88
CA TRP A 103 -9.70 3.01 4.59
C TRP A 103 -9.45 4.06 3.50
N ILE A 104 -8.51 3.79 2.60
CA ILE A 104 -8.19 4.63 1.44
C ILE A 104 -8.46 3.80 0.19
N GLY A 105 -9.46 4.20 -0.58
CA GLY A 105 -9.74 3.64 -1.91
C GLY A 105 -8.88 4.28 -2.98
N PHE A 106 -8.37 3.48 -3.90
CA PHE A 106 -7.63 3.94 -5.07
C PHE A 106 -8.53 3.96 -6.30
N LEU A 107 -8.67 5.14 -6.90
CA LEU A 107 -9.44 5.35 -8.11
C LEU A 107 -8.58 5.08 -9.35
N SER A 108 -9.11 4.30 -10.29
CA SER A 108 -8.49 4.11 -11.60
C SER A 108 -8.52 5.41 -12.39
N VAL A 109 -7.34 5.84 -12.87
CA VAL A 109 -7.17 7.05 -13.69
C VAL A 109 -6.16 6.79 -14.80
N SER A 110 -6.39 7.43 -15.95
CA SER A 110 -5.49 7.31 -17.11
C SER A 110 -4.15 8.05 -16.93
N ASP A 111 -4.11 9.07 -16.07
CA ASP A 111 -2.92 9.91 -15.83
C ASP A 111 -2.94 10.41 -14.38
N VAL A 112 -2.11 9.79 -13.55
CA VAL A 112 -2.04 10.11 -12.11
C VAL A 112 -1.48 11.50 -11.87
N LYS A 113 -0.47 11.92 -12.65
CA LYS A 113 0.15 13.24 -12.51
C LYS A 113 -0.82 14.35 -12.87
N ALA A 114 -1.51 14.25 -14.00
CA ALA A 114 -2.48 15.24 -14.43
C ALA A 114 -3.64 15.36 -13.43
N VAL A 115 -4.13 14.24 -12.91
CA VAL A 115 -5.19 14.26 -11.89
C VAL A 115 -4.69 14.85 -10.57
N ALA A 116 -3.48 14.54 -10.11
CA ALA A 116 -2.90 15.13 -8.91
C ALA A 116 -2.76 16.66 -9.03
N VAL A 117 -2.33 17.17 -10.18
CA VAL A 117 -2.30 18.62 -10.47
C VAL A 117 -3.71 19.23 -10.46
N SER A 118 -4.68 18.52 -11.04
CA SER A 118 -6.09 18.93 -11.05
C SER A 118 -6.67 19.01 -9.63
N VAL A 119 -6.33 18.07 -8.75
CA VAL A 119 -6.73 18.09 -7.33
C VAL A 119 -6.13 19.30 -6.62
N ALA A 120 -4.82 19.52 -6.75
CA ALA A 120 -4.16 20.67 -6.14
C ALA A 120 -4.73 22.01 -6.60
N SER A 121 -5.00 22.16 -7.90
CA SER A 121 -5.59 23.39 -8.46
C SER A 121 -7.03 23.65 -8.02
N LYS A 122 -7.73 22.63 -7.49
CA LYS A 122 -9.10 22.73 -6.94
C LYS A 122 -9.13 22.84 -5.42
N GLY A 123 -8.00 23.13 -4.78
CA GLY A 123 -7.91 23.31 -3.33
C GLY A 123 -7.66 22.03 -2.53
N GLY A 124 -7.50 20.89 -3.20
CA GLY A 124 -7.04 19.65 -2.57
C GLY A 124 -5.53 19.65 -2.32
N ARG A 125 -5.03 18.55 -1.75
CA ARG A 125 -3.61 18.38 -1.40
C ARG A 125 -3.04 17.08 -1.94
N VAL A 126 -1.78 17.12 -2.37
CA VAL A 126 -1.01 15.91 -2.68
C VAL A 126 -0.31 15.43 -1.40
N LEU A 127 -0.73 14.29 -0.86
CA LEU A 127 -0.19 13.71 0.37
C LEU A 127 1.03 12.84 0.09
N ILE A 128 0.94 12.02 -0.95
CA ILE A 128 2.03 11.22 -1.50
C ILE A 128 2.12 11.57 -2.98
N PRO A 129 3.24 12.17 -3.45
CA PRO A 129 3.41 12.52 -4.85
C PRO A 129 3.29 11.33 -5.80
N PRO A 130 2.87 11.55 -7.06
CA PRO A 130 2.89 10.53 -8.10
C PRO A 130 4.25 9.83 -8.19
N ARG A 131 4.25 8.51 -8.10
CA ARG A 131 5.46 7.68 -8.23
C ARG A 131 5.13 6.36 -8.90
N GLN A 132 6.12 5.80 -9.59
CA GLN A 132 6.05 4.44 -10.11
C GLN A 132 6.22 3.44 -8.97
N VAL A 133 5.38 2.41 -8.97
CA VAL A 133 5.47 1.25 -8.10
C VAL A 133 5.63 0.04 -9.01
N PRO A 134 6.74 -0.72 -8.92
CA PRO A 134 6.96 -1.91 -9.74
C PRO A 134 5.74 -2.83 -9.73
N ASP A 135 5.39 -3.35 -10.90
CA ASP A 135 4.25 -4.24 -11.19
C ASP A 135 2.84 -3.73 -10.86
N ARG A 136 2.73 -2.65 -10.08
CA ARG A 136 1.45 -2.03 -9.70
C ARG A 136 1.05 -0.89 -10.62
N GLY A 137 2.02 -0.09 -11.06
CA GLY A 137 1.81 1.08 -11.94
C GLY A 137 2.10 2.41 -11.27
N GLU A 138 1.59 3.51 -11.84
CA GLU A 138 1.77 4.85 -11.27
C GLU A 138 0.72 5.08 -10.18
N MET A 139 1.13 5.60 -9.02
CA MET A 139 0.24 5.83 -7.89
C MET A 139 0.49 7.17 -7.20
N ALA A 140 -0.57 7.75 -6.65
CA ALA A 140 -0.50 8.91 -5.75
C ALA A 140 -1.55 8.77 -4.63
N VAL A 141 -1.35 9.50 -3.53
CA VAL A 141 -2.39 9.70 -2.52
C VAL A 141 -2.62 11.20 -2.39
N VAL A 142 -3.88 11.59 -2.48
CA VAL A 142 -4.32 12.98 -2.43
C VAL A 142 -5.42 13.13 -1.38
N ALA A 143 -5.81 14.36 -1.09
CA ALA A 143 -6.97 14.68 -0.28
C ALA A 143 -7.77 15.82 -0.91
N ASP A 144 -9.07 15.81 -0.65
CA ASP A 144 -9.95 16.93 -0.98
C ASP A 144 -9.73 18.13 -0.02
N PRO A 145 -10.44 19.27 -0.20
CA PRO A 145 -10.30 20.44 0.67
C PRO A 145 -10.67 20.20 2.14
N ASP A 146 -11.44 19.15 2.43
CA ASP A 146 -11.90 18.78 3.78
C ASP A 146 -11.02 17.67 4.40
N ASP A 147 -9.83 17.45 3.84
CA ASP A 147 -8.83 16.48 4.28
C ASP A 147 -9.23 15.00 4.12
N ALA A 148 -10.26 14.66 3.32
CA ALA A 148 -10.63 13.28 3.04
C ALA A 148 -9.64 12.64 2.05
N PRO A 149 -8.87 11.61 2.43
CA PRO A 149 -7.83 11.06 1.57
C PRO A 149 -8.38 9.99 0.62
N PHE A 150 -7.87 10.00 -0.61
CA PHE A 150 -8.11 8.97 -1.61
C PHE A 150 -6.87 8.73 -2.47
N GLY A 151 -6.76 7.53 -3.01
CA GLY A 151 -5.68 7.10 -3.88
C GLY A 151 -6.01 7.31 -5.36
N LEU A 152 -4.97 7.48 -6.16
CA LEU A 152 -5.04 7.48 -7.62
C LEU A 152 -4.11 6.39 -8.12
N ILE A 153 -4.55 5.61 -9.11
CA ILE A 153 -3.72 4.58 -9.73
C ILE A 153 -3.97 4.52 -11.23
N ASN A 154 -2.89 4.44 -11.99
CA ASN A 154 -2.91 3.92 -13.36
C ASN A 154 -2.22 2.55 -13.31
N SER A 155 -3.02 1.48 -13.32
CA SER A 155 -2.54 0.11 -13.11
C SER A 155 -1.61 -0.34 -14.23
N ALA A 156 -0.54 -1.04 -13.91
CA ALA A 156 0.32 -1.68 -14.92
C ALA A 156 -0.31 -2.97 -15.50
N SER A 157 -1.36 -3.49 -14.87
CA SER A 157 -1.98 -4.79 -15.20
C SER A 157 -3.48 -4.68 -15.50
N GLY A 158 -4.01 -3.47 -15.69
CA GLY A 158 -5.43 -3.22 -15.81
C GLY A 158 -6.17 -3.21 -14.48
N ASP A 159 -7.42 -2.79 -14.53
CA ASP A 159 -8.37 -2.83 -13.42
C ASP A 159 -8.87 -4.27 -13.23
N PRO A 160 -9.09 -4.70 -11.97
CA PRO A 160 -9.69 -5.99 -11.70
C PRO A 160 -11.15 -5.99 -12.19
N ALA A 161 -11.65 -7.20 -12.46
CA ALA A 161 -13.04 -7.39 -12.84
C ALA A 161 -13.96 -7.25 -11.62
N ASP A 162 -15.17 -6.73 -11.84
CA ASP A 162 -16.18 -6.69 -10.78
C ASP A 162 -16.65 -8.11 -10.47
N GLU A 163 -16.11 -8.72 -9.41
CA GLU A 163 -16.58 -10.01 -8.91
C GLU A 163 -17.71 -9.83 -7.92
N LEU A 164 -18.95 -9.97 -8.41
CA LEU A 164 -20.12 -10.01 -7.54
C LEU A 164 -20.26 -11.42 -6.97
N GLY A 165 -19.93 -11.56 -5.68
CA GLY A 165 -20.29 -12.75 -4.92
C GLY A 165 -21.81 -12.97 -4.85
N PRO A 166 -22.26 -14.12 -4.32
CA PRO A 166 -23.67 -14.34 -4.02
C PRO A 166 -24.30 -13.19 -3.24
N ALA A 167 -25.60 -12.95 -3.44
CA ALA A 167 -26.31 -11.94 -2.69
C ALA A 167 -26.17 -12.19 -1.18
N GLY A 168 -25.67 -11.18 -0.44
CA GLY A 168 -25.41 -11.27 0.99
C GLY A 168 -23.95 -11.54 1.37
N ASP A 169 -23.10 -11.87 0.40
CA ASP A 169 -21.66 -11.99 0.63
C ASP A 169 -20.95 -10.63 0.54
N TRP A 170 -19.74 -10.61 1.10
CA TRP A 170 -18.83 -9.48 0.97
C TRP A 170 -18.18 -9.46 -0.42
N ILE A 171 -18.04 -8.27 -0.99
CA ILE A 171 -17.30 -8.05 -2.23
C ILE A 171 -15.90 -7.61 -1.83
N TRP A 172 -14.90 -8.36 -2.28
CA TRP A 172 -13.50 -8.13 -1.94
C TRP A 172 -12.72 -7.80 -3.21
N ALA A 173 -12.29 -6.53 -3.28
CA ALA A 173 -11.77 -5.87 -4.46
C ALA A 173 -12.82 -5.72 -5.59
N LEU A 174 -12.90 -4.47 -6.08
CA LEU A 174 -13.79 -3.99 -7.12
C LEU A 174 -13.00 -3.94 -8.41
#